data_AF-A2FP36-F1
#
_entry.id   AF-A2FP36-F1
#
_cell.length_a   1.000
_cell.length_b   1.000
_cell.length_c   1.000
_cell.angle_alpha   90.00
_cell.angle_beta   90.00
_cell.angle_gamma   90.00
#
_symmetry.space_group_name_H-M   'P 1'
#
loop_
_entity.id
_entity.type
_entity.pdbx_description
1 polymer ?
#
loop_
_entity_poly.entity_id
_entity_poly.type
_entity_poly.pdbx_seq_one_letter_code
_entity_poly.pdbx_strand_id
1 'polypeptide(L)'
;MNIFMTLSQKNNEVDLKENNGFYLMKFAFLNGHIDLIKYLLDKKVILFRKELKEELKYRKKGSWVAYYYHKKPSKEEEDNDDEYELGNNPKYNYYNVMDEAKHDIIEAYQLILENGGKSLAVGSDNCKTLLDYHSMNGNFEIVKVLVEHGARIMLSTLKLCSDFRSLYFLIDHSDEEFITENLELLINNDEKLSGFLYFMKNHSLDILNSYGILTCLSKSLQVENESVCIYILKNLDFHCEDYYENIPDEYDNWLIKSIKMNSSECVRLLLEFMEKYKLLDGYFTPRTINLKQSNGPQSRESIIPDYYLHATKQNNTEIVQILIEHKVPIHQISNDFIQNALFWAAVRQNKSIIDLLLSY
;
A
#
# COMPACT_ATOMS: atom_id res chain seq x y z
N MET A 1 -31.76 -26.23 -2.96
CA MET A 1 -32.73 -27.08 -2.22
C MET A 1 -32.05 -28.32 -1.61
N ASN A 2 -31.26 -28.08 -0.56
CA ASN A 2 -30.16 -28.94 -0.08
C ASN A 2 -30.64 -29.86 1.07
N ILE A 3 -29.97 -31.02 1.27
CA ILE A 3 -30.30 -32.09 2.24
C ILE A 3 -30.68 -31.57 3.63
N PHE A 4 -30.10 -30.44 4.05
CA PHE A 4 -30.41 -29.76 5.32
C PHE A 4 -31.89 -29.34 5.46
N MET A 5 -32.50 -28.78 4.41
CA MET A 5 -33.93 -28.42 4.43
C MET A 5 -34.81 -29.67 4.54
N THR A 6 -34.39 -30.76 3.89
CA THR A 6 -35.06 -32.07 3.97
C THR A 6 -34.92 -32.71 5.35
N LEU A 7 -33.79 -32.51 6.04
CA LEU A 7 -33.55 -33.00 7.40
C LEU A 7 -34.34 -32.19 8.44
N SER A 8 -34.43 -30.87 8.30
CA SER A 8 -35.27 -30.03 9.18
C SER A 8 -36.76 -30.33 9.02
N GLN A 9 -37.24 -30.63 7.81
CA GLN A 9 -38.63 -31.04 7.57
C GLN A 9 -38.98 -32.42 8.15
N LYS A 10 -37.99 -33.28 8.43
CA LYS A 10 -38.18 -34.65 8.93
C LYS A 10 -38.19 -34.76 10.48
N ASN A 11 -38.65 -33.74 11.20
CA ASN A 11 -38.77 -33.73 12.68
C ASN A 11 -37.45 -33.70 13.48
N ASN A 12 -36.30 -33.41 12.86
CA ASN A 12 -35.10 -33.05 13.62
C ASN A 12 -35.09 -31.53 13.82
N GLU A 13 -35.64 -31.05 14.94
CA GLU A 13 -35.46 -29.65 15.36
C GLU A 13 -33.96 -29.40 15.55
N VAL A 14 -33.32 -28.70 14.60
CA VAL A 14 -31.94 -28.26 14.75
C VAL A 14 -31.95 -27.12 15.76
N ASP A 15 -31.26 -27.30 16.88
CA ASP A 15 -31.11 -26.24 17.88
C ASP A 15 -30.22 -25.12 17.34
N LEU A 16 -30.85 -24.03 16.91
CA LEU A 16 -30.20 -22.83 16.39
C LEU A 16 -29.85 -21.81 17.49
N LYS A 17 -30.00 -22.16 18.77
CA LYS A 17 -29.68 -21.25 19.86
C LYS A 17 -28.17 -20.97 19.93
N GLU A 18 -27.85 -19.76 20.36
CA GLU A 18 -26.50 -19.29 20.67
C GLU A 18 -25.48 -19.61 19.56
N ASN A 19 -24.46 -20.40 19.88
CA ASN A 19 -23.31 -20.65 19.01
C ASN A 19 -23.62 -21.55 17.81
N ASN A 20 -24.61 -22.45 17.91
CA ASN A 20 -24.93 -23.38 16.83
C ASN A 20 -25.47 -22.64 15.60
N GLY A 21 -26.38 -21.69 15.82
CA GLY A 21 -26.92 -20.85 14.75
C GLY A 21 -25.83 -20.03 14.07
N PHE A 22 -24.89 -19.46 14.84
CA PHE A 22 -23.74 -18.71 14.31
C PHE A 22 -22.84 -19.58 13.43
N TYR A 23 -22.42 -20.77 13.90
CA TYR A 23 -21.53 -21.64 13.13
C TYR A 23 -22.20 -22.18 11.87
N LEU A 24 -23.49 -22.50 11.94
CA LEU A 24 -24.25 -22.93 10.77
C LEU A 24 -24.42 -21.79 9.76
N MET A 25 -24.64 -20.56 10.22
CA MET A 25 -24.66 -19.38 9.34
C MET A 25 -23.30 -19.15 8.69
N LYS A 26 -22.20 -19.20 9.46
CA LYS A 26 -20.84 -19.10 8.92
C LYS A 26 -20.58 -20.17 7.86
N PHE A 27 -20.96 -21.42 8.13
CA PHE A 27 -20.86 -22.50 7.14
C PHE A 27 -21.68 -22.21 5.87
N ALA A 28 -22.94 -21.78 6.03
CA ALA A 28 -23.80 -21.45 4.90
C ALA A 28 -23.21 -20.31 4.05
N PHE A 29 -22.70 -19.28 4.71
CA PHE A 29 -22.05 -18.13 4.09
C PHE A 29 -20.80 -18.55 3.33
N LEU A 30 -19.82 -19.19 3.98
CA LEU A 30 -18.55 -19.58 3.37
C LEU A 30 -18.69 -20.48 2.13
N ASN A 31 -19.81 -21.21 2.01
CA ASN A 31 -20.10 -22.07 0.87
C ASN A 31 -21.12 -21.44 -0.12
N GLY A 32 -21.54 -20.20 0.10
CA GLY A 32 -22.47 -19.51 -0.79
C GLY A 32 -23.89 -20.09 -0.84
N HIS A 33 -24.32 -20.78 0.21
CA HIS A 33 -25.64 -21.44 0.25
C HIS A 33 -26.77 -20.44 0.53
N ILE A 34 -27.14 -19.64 -0.47
CA ILE A 34 -28.14 -18.56 -0.37
C ILE A 34 -29.47 -19.00 0.27
N ASP A 35 -30.04 -20.14 -0.15
CA ASP A 35 -31.30 -20.66 0.42
C ASP A 35 -31.20 -20.87 1.94
N LEU A 36 -30.06 -21.39 2.40
CA LEU A 36 -29.81 -21.68 3.80
C LEU A 36 -29.55 -20.39 4.58
N ILE A 37 -28.83 -19.42 3.99
CA ILE A 37 -28.65 -18.09 4.58
C ILE A 37 -30.02 -17.44 4.81
N LYS A 38 -30.89 -17.39 3.78
CA LYS A 38 -32.25 -16.82 3.89
C LYS A 38 -33.08 -17.50 4.98
N TYR A 39 -33.04 -18.84 5.06
CA TYR A 39 -33.72 -19.59 6.12
C TYR A 39 -33.18 -19.24 7.51
N LEU A 40 -31.86 -19.14 7.69
CA LEU A 40 -31.25 -18.84 8.99
C LEU A 40 -31.50 -17.39 9.41
N LEU A 41 -31.55 -16.45 8.46
CA LEU A 41 -31.95 -15.06 8.70
C LEU A 41 -33.40 -14.95 9.20
N ASP A 42 -34.33 -15.73 8.62
CA ASP A 42 -35.73 -15.82 9.13
C ASP A 42 -35.78 -16.30 10.59
N LYS A 43 -34.83 -17.17 10.99
CA LYS A 43 -34.68 -17.63 12.38
C LYS A 43 -33.92 -16.66 13.28
N LYS A 44 -33.52 -15.49 12.77
CA LYS A 44 -32.82 -14.43 13.52
C LYS A 44 -31.58 -14.94 14.26
N VAL A 45 -30.82 -15.84 13.62
CA VAL A 45 -29.56 -16.32 14.18
C VAL A 45 -28.56 -15.17 14.32
N ILE A 46 -27.65 -15.30 15.27
CA ILE A 46 -26.61 -14.31 15.52
C ILE A 46 -25.60 -14.31 14.36
N LEU A 47 -25.24 -13.13 13.86
CA LEU A 47 -24.30 -12.94 12.73
C LEU A 47 -22.88 -12.54 13.18
N PHE A 48 -22.74 -12.15 14.44
CA PHE A 48 -21.48 -11.71 15.03
C PHE A 48 -21.45 -12.05 16.52
N ARG A 49 -20.30 -12.47 17.04
CA ARG A 49 -20.11 -12.79 18.46
C ARG A 49 -18.80 -12.21 18.99
N LYS A 50 -18.82 -11.77 20.25
CA LYS A 50 -17.59 -11.44 21.01
C LYS A 50 -17.40 -12.39 22.18
N GLU A 51 -16.16 -12.80 22.43
CA GLU A 51 -15.76 -13.66 23.55
C GLU A 51 -14.66 -12.97 24.36
N LEU A 52 -14.67 -13.14 25.68
CA LEU A 52 -13.55 -12.68 26.51
C LEU A 52 -12.28 -13.46 26.15
N LYS A 53 -11.16 -12.78 26.00
CA LYS A 53 -9.85 -13.43 25.85
C LYS A 53 -9.54 -14.18 27.14
N GLU A 54 -9.27 -15.48 27.04
CA GLU A 54 -8.82 -16.29 28.17
C GLU A 54 -7.41 -15.85 28.60
N GLU A 55 -7.20 -15.64 29.91
CA GLU A 55 -5.89 -15.26 30.46
C GLU A 55 -4.79 -16.28 30.10
N LEU A 56 -3.74 -15.85 29.39
CA LEU A 56 -2.49 -16.59 29.35
C LEU A 56 -1.75 -16.43 30.69
N LYS A 57 -1.94 -17.38 31.61
CA LYS A 57 -1.16 -17.45 32.86
C LYS A 57 0.30 -17.81 32.55
N TYR A 58 1.19 -16.82 32.49
CA TYR A 58 2.63 -17.06 32.42
C TYR A 58 3.30 -16.97 33.80
N ARG A 59 4.10 -18.00 34.13
CA ARG A 59 4.87 -18.09 35.38
C ARG A 59 6.23 -17.41 35.21
N LYS A 60 6.39 -16.16 35.66
CA LYS A 60 7.72 -15.54 35.82
C LYS A 60 8.19 -15.71 37.26
N LYS A 61 9.23 -16.55 37.42
CA LYS A 61 10.13 -16.69 38.59
C LYS A 61 9.64 -16.04 39.90
N GLY A 62 8.72 -16.72 40.60
CA GLY A 62 8.40 -16.45 42.01
C GLY A 62 7.33 -15.40 42.33
N SER A 63 6.71 -14.75 41.35
CA SER A 63 5.59 -13.82 41.61
C SER A 63 4.48 -13.97 40.56
N TRP A 64 3.23 -14.05 41.02
CA TRP A 64 2.06 -13.96 40.16
C TRP A 64 1.89 -12.49 39.78
N VAL A 65 2.27 -12.12 38.55
CA VAL A 65 1.93 -10.81 38.00
C VAL A 65 0.91 -11.04 36.90
N ALA A 66 -0.37 -10.97 37.27
CA ALA A 66 -1.47 -10.92 36.33
C ALA A 66 -1.58 -9.48 35.79
N TYR A 67 -1.28 -9.28 34.51
CA TYR A 67 -1.83 -8.12 33.81
C TYR A 67 -3.10 -8.59 33.08
N TYR A 68 -4.14 -7.78 33.21
CA TYR A 68 -5.49 -7.88 32.64
C TYR A 68 -6.58 -8.53 33.51
N TYR A 69 -7.07 -7.70 34.44
CA TYR A 69 -8.45 -7.56 34.94
C TYR A 69 -9.29 -8.83 35.20
N HIS A 70 -9.25 -9.30 36.45
CA HIS A 70 -10.28 -10.16 37.08
C HIS A 70 -11.64 -9.47 37.31
N LYS A 71 -12.05 -8.52 36.47
CA LYS A 71 -13.39 -7.93 36.56
C LYS A 71 -14.22 -8.53 35.43
N LYS A 72 -15.18 -9.40 35.77
CA LYS A 72 -16.33 -9.64 34.89
C LYS A 72 -16.86 -8.26 34.50
N PRO A 73 -16.86 -7.87 33.22
CA PRO A 73 -17.41 -6.58 32.83
C PRO A 73 -18.84 -6.48 33.36
N SER A 74 -19.15 -5.40 34.06
CA SER A 74 -20.54 -5.08 34.39
C SER A 74 -21.32 -4.91 33.08
N LYS A 75 -22.60 -5.30 33.06
CA LYS A 75 -23.51 -5.16 31.90
C LYS A 75 -23.62 -3.72 31.34
N GLU A 76 -23.04 -2.74 32.02
CA GLU A 76 -23.17 -1.30 31.79
C GLU A 76 -21.85 -0.62 31.37
N GLU A 77 -20.75 -1.37 31.18
CA GLU A 77 -19.62 -0.81 30.42
C GLU A 77 -20.07 -0.78 28.95
N GLU A 78 -20.52 0.38 28.47
CA GLU A 78 -20.57 0.69 27.04
C GLU A 78 -19.14 0.56 26.50
N ASP A 79 -18.74 -0.66 26.17
CA ASP A 79 -17.53 -0.91 25.40
C ASP A 79 -17.76 -0.20 24.06
N ASN A 80 -17.04 0.91 23.85
CA ASN A 80 -16.99 1.61 22.57
C ASN A 80 -16.23 0.69 21.60
N ASP A 81 -16.90 -0.37 21.14
CA ASP A 81 -16.34 -1.42 20.30
C ASP A 81 -15.74 -0.82 18.99
N ASP A 82 -16.19 0.37 18.61
CA ASP A 82 -15.72 1.16 17.47
C ASP A 82 -14.32 1.79 17.66
N GLU A 83 -13.78 1.83 18.88
CA GLU A 83 -12.45 2.40 19.17
C GLU A 83 -11.30 1.49 18.71
N TYR A 84 -11.53 0.17 18.67
CA TYR A 84 -10.47 -0.81 18.41
C TYR A 84 -10.48 -1.30 16.96
N GLU A 85 -9.30 -1.34 16.34
CA GLU A 85 -9.14 -2.04 15.07
C GLU A 85 -9.46 -3.53 15.21
N LEU A 86 -9.85 -4.17 14.10
CA LEU A 86 -10.21 -5.59 14.05
C LEU A 86 -9.17 -6.47 14.78
N GLY A 87 -9.61 -7.19 15.81
CA GLY A 87 -8.79 -8.13 16.58
C GLY A 87 -7.88 -7.48 17.65
N ASN A 88 -7.76 -6.16 17.68
CA ASN A 88 -6.85 -5.43 18.57
C ASN A 88 -7.45 -5.07 19.93
N ASN A 89 -8.72 -5.40 20.18
CA ASN A 89 -9.31 -5.22 21.51
C ASN A 89 -8.55 -6.12 22.52
N PRO A 90 -8.00 -5.57 23.62
CA PRO A 90 -7.21 -6.35 24.58
C PRO A 90 -8.07 -7.31 25.42
N LYS A 91 -9.38 -7.09 25.48
CA LYS A 91 -10.33 -7.80 26.35
C LYS A 91 -11.11 -8.89 25.62
N TYR A 92 -11.43 -8.69 24.34
CA TYR A 92 -12.28 -9.62 23.60
C TYR A 92 -11.70 -10.10 22.25
N ASN A 93 -12.07 -11.32 21.88
CA ASN A 93 -12.03 -11.83 20.51
C ASN A 93 -13.38 -11.54 19.83
N TYR A 94 -13.34 -11.12 18.58
CA TYR A 94 -14.49 -10.78 17.75
C TYR A 94 -14.57 -11.81 16.62
N TYR A 95 -15.74 -12.38 16.37
CA TYR A 95 -15.96 -13.35 15.30
C TYR A 95 -17.18 -12.97 14.47
N ASN A 96 -17.00 -13.00 13.16
CA ASN A 96 -18.00 -12.68 12.16
C ASN A 96 -18.35 -13.92 11.33
N VAL A 97 -19.61 -14.06 10.91
CA VAL A 97 -20.00 -15.13 9.97
C VAL A 97 -19.30 -15.00 8.61
N MET A 98 -18.81 -13.81 8.27
CA MET A 98 -18.08 -13.54 7.03
C MET A 98 -16.55 -13.70 7.15
N ASP A 99 -16.02 -13.96 8.35
CA ASP A 99 -14.57 -14.11 8.54
C ASP A 99 -13.99 -15.17 7.60
N GLU A 100 -12.89 -14.81 6.93
CA GLU A 100 -12.12 -15.65 6.00
C GLU A 100 -12.88 -16.09 4.74
N ALA A 101 -14.01 -15.43 4.42
CA ALA A 101 -14.74 -15.72 3.20
C ALA A 101 -13.94 -15.39 1.94
N LYS A 102 -14.01 -16.31 0.95
CA LYS A 102 -13.23 -16.23 -0.28
C LYS A 102 -14.05 -16.15 -1.56
N HIS A 103 -15.35 -16.44 -1.50
CA HIS A 103 -16.22 -16.49 -2.67
C HIS A 103 -16.62 -15.09 -3.14
N ASP A 104 -17.06 -14.97 -4.39
CA ASP A 104 -17.47 -13.74 -5.05
C ASP A 104 -18.99 -13.55 -5.15
N ILE A 105 -19.76 -14.36 -4.39
CA ILE A 105 -21.22 -14.35 -4.40
C ILE A 105 -21.78 -13.12 -3.66
N ILE A 106 -21.95 -12.02 -4.39
CA ILE A 106 -22.41 -10.72 -3.86
C ILE A 106 -23.72 -10.78 -3.05
N GLU A 107 -24.69 -11.60 -3.48
CA GLU A 107 -25.98 -11.75 -2.79
C GLU A 107 -25.81 -12.23 -1.34
N ALA A 108 -24.82 -13.09 -1.08
CA ALA A 108 -24.54 -13.57 0.27
C ALA A 108 -24.12 -12.41 1.19
N TYR A 109 -23.20 -11.55 0.72
CA TYR A 109 -22.72 -10.40 1.49
C TYR A 109 -23.84 -9.41 1.75
N GLN A 110 -24.63 -9.08 0.72
CA GLN A 110 -25.79 -8.19 0.86
C GLN A 110 -26.78 -8.72 1.91
N LEU A 111 -27.16 -10.00 1.82
CA LEU A 111 -28.08 -10.61 2.79
C LEU A 111 -27.58 -10.51 4.23
N ILE A 112 -26.29 -10.77 4.49
CA ILE A 112 -25.73 -10.68 5.84
C ILE A 112 -25.70 -9.23 6.32
N LEU A 113 -25.20 -8.31 5.50
CA LEU A 113 -25.01 -6.91 5.88
C LEU A 113 -26.33 -6.15 6.06
N GLU A 114 -27.30 -6.36 5.17
CA GLU A 114 -28.63 -5.74 5.26
C GLU A 114 -29.44 -6.24 6.47
N ASN A 115 -29.07 -7.41 7.03
CA ASN A 115 -29.72 -8.00 8.21
C ASN A 115 -28.91 -7.79 9.51
N GLY A 116 -28.07 -6.75 9.55
CA GLY A 116 -27.35 -6.34 10.76
C GLY A 116 -26.03 -7.08 11.01
N GLY A 117 -25.52 -7.80 10.00
CA GLY A 117 -24.15 -8.29 9.99
C GLY A 117 -23.15 -7.12 10.01
N LYS A 118 -21.97 -7.36 10.57
CA LYS A 118 -20.91 -6.34 10.65
C LYS A 118 -19.99 -6.48 9.44
N SER A 119 -19.68 -5.38 8.76
CA SER A 119 -18.75 -5.35 7.63
C SER A 119 -17.28 -5.53 8.05
N LEU A 120 -16.99 -5.25 9.32
CA LEU A 120 -15.71 -5.51 9.95
C LEU A 120 -15.54 -7.02 10.19
N ALA A 121 -14.86 -7.70 9.27
CA ALA A 121 -14.58 -9.13 9.28
C ALA A 121 -13.10 -9.38 8.94
N VAL A 122 -12.57 -10.52 9.39
CA VAL A 122 -11.19 -10.95 9.14
C VAL A 122 -11.03 -11.43 7.71
N GLY A 123 -9.93 -11.04 7.07
CA GLY A 123 -9.57 -11.50 5.73
C GLY A 123 -8.85 -12.85 5.75
N SER A 124 -8.89 -13.56 4.63
CA SER A 124 -8.04 -14.75 4.45
C SER A 124 -6.67 -14.38 3.88
N ASP A 125 -5.75 -15.35 3.81
CA ASP A 125 -4.50 -15.26 3.04
C ASP A 125 -3.56 -14.16 3.54
N ASN A 126 -3.54 -13.99 4.86
CA ASN A 126 -2.81 -12.95 5.59
C ASN A 126 -3.34 -11.53 5.39
N CYS A 127 -4.49 -11.35 4.74
CA CYS A 127 -5.21 -10.09 4.75
C CYS A 127 -5.75 -9.81 6.15
N LYS A 128 -5.54 -8.59 6.66
CA LYS A 128 -6.02 -8.21 7.99
C LYS A 128 -7.55 -8.17 8.01
N THR A 129 -8.16 -7.58 6.98
CA THR A 129 -9.61 -7.45 6.86
C THR A 129 -10.17 -8.17 5.64
N LEU A 130 -11.46 -8.48 5.67
CA LEU A 130 -12.18 -9.04 4.53
C LEU A 130 -12.18 -8.06 3.35
N LEU A 131 -12.24 -6.76 3.64
CA LEU A 131 -12.10 -5.71 2.64
C LEU A 131 -10.73 -5.75 1.94
N ASP A 132 -9.65 -6.00 2.68
CA ASP A 132 -8.29 -6.17 2.12
C ASP A 132 -8.26 -7.35 1.14
N TYR A 133 -8.86 -8.49 1.52
CA TYR A 133 -8.91 -9.68 0.66
C TYR A 133 -9.67 -9.42 -0.64
N HIS A 134 -10.85 -8.80 -0.57
CA HIS A 134 -11.63 -8.51 -1.78
C HIS A 134 -10.99 -7.41 -2.64
N SER A 135 -10.33 -6.42 -2.03
CA SER A 135 -9.55 -5.39 -2.74
C SER A 135 -8.36 -6.00 -3.48
N MET A 136 -7.64 -6.93 -2.84
CA MET A 136 -6.51 -7.64 -3.43
C MET A 136 -6.89 -8.57 -4.59
N ASN A 137 -8.10 -9.13 -4.55
CA ASN A 137 -8.59 -10.03 -5.59
C ASN A 137 -9.42 -9.31 -6.68
N GLY A 138 -9.57 -7.98 -6.60
CA GLY A 138 -10.32 -7.19 -7.58
C GLY A 138 -11.83 -7.44 -7.57
N ASN A 139 -12.38 -7.88 -6.44
CA ASN A 139 -13.81 -8.18 -6.26
C ASN A 139 -14.63 -6.89 -6.03
N PHE A 140 -14.65 -6.01 -7.03
CA PHE A 140 -15.17 -4.64 -6.94
C PHE A 140 -16.56 -4.52 -6.32
N GLU A 141 -17.53 -5.34 -6.74
CA GLU A 141 -18.90 -5.26 -6.22
C GLU A 141 -18.97 -5.59 -4.71
N ILE A 142 -18.12 -6.52 -4.24
CA ILE A 142 -18.04 -6.85 -2.81
C ILE A 142 -17.32 -5.74 -2.04
N VAL A 143 -16.25 -5.18 -2.59
CA VAL A 143 -15.56 -4.01 -2.02
C VAL A 143 -16.56 -2.88 -1.79
N LYS A 144 -17.36 -2.57 -2.81
CA LYS A 144 -18.42 -1.56 -2.75
C LYS A 144 -19.42 -1.84 -1.63
N VAL A 145 -20.01 -3.04 -1.62
CA VAL A 145 -21.00 -3.42 -0.60
C VAL A 145 -20.42 -3.39 0.81
N LEU A 146 -19.18 -3.82 1.01
CA LEU A 146 -18.53 -3.77 2.32
C LEU A 146 -18.35 -2.33 2.82
N VAL A 147 -17.83 -1.44 1.98
CA VAL A 147 -17.59 -0.03 2.31
C VAL A 147 -18.91 0.72 2.55
N GLU A 148 -19.93 0.50 1.72
CA GLU A 148 -21.27 1.09 1.91
C GLU A 148 -21.92 0.66 3.24
N HIS A 149 -21.53 -0.49 3.78
CA HIS A 149 -21.95 -0.97 5.10
C HIS A 149 -20.91 -0.71 6.19
N GLY A 150 -20.03 0.27 6.01
CA GLY A 150 -19.14 0.80 7.04
C GLY A 150 -17.84 0.01 7.25
N ALA A 151 -17.40 -0.78 6.26
CA ALA A 151 -16.06 -1.37 6.33
C ALA A 151 -15.02 -0.25 6.34
N ARG A 152 -14.18 -0.21 7.37
CA ARG A 152 -13.13 0.79 7.51
C ARG A 152 -12.03 0.54 6.48
N ILE A 153 -11.70 1.57 5.70
CA ILE A 153 -10.57 1.56 4.78
C ILE A 153 -9.30 1.78 5.61
N MET A 154 -8.30 0.92 5.41
CA MET A 154 -7.03 0.96 6.11
C MET A 154 -5.86 1.10 5.12
N LEU A 155 -4.67 1.41 5.63
CA LEU A 155 -3.44 1.45 4.81
C LEU A 155 -3.18 0.13 4.08
N SER A 156 -3.49 -1.01 4.74
CA SER A 156 -3.39 -2.33 4.11
C SER A 156 -4.34 -2.48 2.93
N THR A 157 -5.55 -1.89 3.02
CA THR A 157 -6.57 -1.95 1.97
C THR A 157 -6.07 -1.28 0.70
N LEU A 158 -5.56 -0.04 0.82
CA LEU A 158 -5.03 0.71 -0.32
C LEU A 158 -3.79 0.03 -0.92
N LYS A 159 -2.87 -0.44 -0.07
CA LYS A 159 -1.62 -1.08 -0.50
C LYS A 159 -1.82 -2.41 -1.24
N LEU A 160 -2.83 -3.19 -0.84
CA LEU A 160 -3.11 -4.50 -1.45
C LEU A 160 -4.03 -4.41 -2.66
N CYS A 161 -4.74 -3.29 -2.85
CA CYS A 161 -5.73 -3.14 -3.90
C CYS A 161 -5.11 -3.31 -5.30
N SER A 162 -5.63 -4.26 -6.08
CA SER A 162 -5.09 -4.60 -7.40
C SER A 162 -5.93 -4.07 -8.57
N ASP A 163 -7.19 -3.71 -8.32
CA ASP A 163 -8.15 -3.27 -9.34
C ASP A 163 -8.39 -1.76 -9.24
N PHE A 164 -8.25 -1.04 -10.36
CA PHE A 164 -8.34 0.42 -10.40
C PHE A 164 -9.73 0.95 -10.03
N ARG A 165 -10.81 0.21 -10.33
CA ARG A 165 -12.18 0.65 -9.96
C ARG A 165 -12.35 0.60 -8.45
N SER A 166 -11.87 -0.48 -7.84
CA SER A 166 -11.84 -0.64 -6.39
C SER A 166 -10.98 0.43 -5.75
N LEU A 167 -9.79 0.71 -6.29
CA LEU A 167 -8.92 1.77 -5.77
C LEU A 167 -9.59 3.15 -5.84
N TYR A 168 -10.19 3.53 -6.97
CA TYR A 168 -10.88 4.82 -7.10
C TYR A 168 -12.06 4.93 -6.14
N PHE A 169 -12.86 3.87 -6.04
CA PHE A 169 -13.98 3.83 -5.11
C PHE A 169 -13.52 3.95 -3.65
N LEU A 170 -12.43 3.27 -3.27
CA LEU A 170 -11.85 3.39 -1.94
C LEU A 170 -11.34 4.82 -1.67
N ILE A 171 -10.70 5.47 -2.65
CA ILE A 171 -10.28 6.87 -2.53
C ILE A 171 -11.49 7.77 -2.30
N ASP A 172 -12.56 7.61 -3.09
CA ASP A 172 -13.78 8.44 -2.98
C ASP A 172 -14.53 8.27 -1.65
N HIS A 173 -14.30 7.16 -0.93
CA HIS A 173 -14.95 6.84 0.35
C HIS A 173 -13.99 6.86 1.53
N SER A 174 -12.76 7.33 1.32
CA SER A 174 -11.78 7.54 2.39
C SER A 174 -11.84 8.98 2.89
N ASP A 175 -11.42 9.18 4.13
CA ASP A 175 -11.18 10.52 4.67
C ASP A 175 -10.03 11.21 3.91
N GLU A 176 -10.18 12.50 3.60
CA GLU A 176 -9.23 13.26 2.78
C GLU A 176 -7.89 13.43 3.48
N GLU A 177 -7.88 13.67 4.80
CA GLU A 177 -6.66 13.77 5.60
C GLU A 177 -5.92 12.43 5.59
N PHE A 178 -6.65 11.33 5.77
CA PHE A 178 -6.09 9.98 5.66
C PHE A 178 -5.42 9.71 4.29
N ILE A 179 -6.06 10.11 3.18
CA ILE A 179 -5.45 9.94 1.84
C ILE A 179 -4.24 10.86 1.67
N THR A 180 -4.34 12.11 2.11
CA THR A 180 -3.27 13.11 1.95
C THR A 180 -2.00 12.71 2.69
N GLU A 181 -2.13 12.17 3.91
CA GLU A 181 -1.01 11.68 4.71
C GLU A 181 -0.33 10.43 4.13
N ASN A 182 -1.00 9.69 3.24
CA ASN A 182 -0.55 8.39 2.73
C ASN A 182 -0.59 8.33 1.19
N LEU A 183 -0.49 9.48 0.54
CA LEU A 183 -0.72 9.66 -0.88
C LEU A 183 0.28 8.87 -1.73
N GLU A 184 1.50 8.65 -1.23
CA GLU A 184 2.53 7.85 -1.87
C GLU A 184 2.13 6.37 -2.03
N LEU A 185 1.21 5.86 -1.20
CA LEU A 185 0.69 4.50 -1.34
C LEU A 185 -0.15 4.33 -2.61
N LEU A 186 -0.66 5.43 -3.18
CA LEU A 186 -1.44 5.44 -4.40
C LEU A 186 -0.56 5.50 -5.67
N ILE A 187 0.77 5.46 -5.51
CA ILE A 187 1.76 5.50 -6.59
C ILE A 187 2.35 4.11 -6.83
N ASN A 188 1.90 3.48 -7.91
CA ASN A 188 2.36 2.16 -8.37
C ASN A 188 2.90 2.23 -9.80
N ASN A 189 3.57 1.17 -10.26
CA ASN A 189 4.04 1.06 -11.65
C ASN A 189 2.90 0.59 -12.58
N ASP A 190 1.93 1.46 -12.80
CA ASP A 190 0.71 1.12 -13.53
C ASP A 190 0.74 1.73 -14.95
N GLU A 191 0.36 0.95 -15.97
CA GLU A 191 0.14 1.45 -17.34
C GLU A 191 -1.08 2.39 -17.46
N LYS A 192 -1.94 2.44 -16.43
CA LYS A 192 -3.14 3.27 -16.34
C LYS A 192 -2.99 4.34 -15.26
N LEU A 193 -3.84 5.38 -15.32
CA LEU A 193 -3.89 6.48 -14.35
C LEU A 193 -3.79 5.97 -12.90
N SER A 194 -2.67 6.26 -12.24
CA SER A 194 -2.41 5.87 -10.85
C SER A 194 -3.47 6.47 -9.92
N GLY A 195 -3.69 5.82 -8.77
CA GLY A 195 -4.57 6.37 -7.72
C GLY A 195 -4.17 7.79 -7.31
N PHE A 196 -2.85 8.06 -7.32
CA PHE A 196 -2.31 9.41 -7.13
C PHE A 196 -2.90 10.40 -8.14
N LEU A 197 -2.76 10.15 -9.44
CA LEU A 197 -3.26 11.09 -10.45
C LEU A 197 -4.79 11.19 -10.45
N TYR A 198 -5.48 10.11 -10.08
CA TYR A 198 -6.93 10.16 -9.88
C TYR A 198 -7.31 11.13 -8.76
N PHE A 199 -6.66 11.02 -7.59
CA PHE A 199 -6.88 11.93 -6.47
C PHE A 199 -6.53 13.38 -6.83
N MET A 200 -5.39 13.59 -7.50
CA MET A 200 -4.92 14.91 -7.93
C MET A 200 -5.74 15.55 -9.07
N LYS A 201 -6.74 14.88 -9.65
CA LYS A 201 -7.66 15.54 -10.62
C LYS A 201 -8.48 16.64 -9.97
N ASN A 202 -8.82 16.47 -8.70
CA ASN A 202 -9.70 17.37 -7.95
C ASN A 202 -8.94 18.17 -6.88
N HIS A 203 -7.63 17.96 -6.74
CA HIS A 203 -6.79 18.57 -5.72
C HIS A 203 -5.51 19.17 -6.32
N SER A 204 -4.92 20.15 -5.65
CA SER A 204 -3.61 20.72 -5.97
C SER A 204 -2.51 20.10 -5.10
N LEU A 205 -1.24 20.19 -5.50
CA LEU A 205 -0.12 19.75 -4.66
C LEU A 205 0.01 20.55 -3.36
N ASP A 206 -0.61 21.72 -3.29
CA ASP A 206 -0.61 22.60 -2.11
C ASP A 206 -1.24 21.96 -0.86
N ILE A 207 -2.01 20.88 -1.02
CA ILE A 207 -2.54 20.10 0.11
C ILE A 207 -1.42 19.38 0.88
N LEU A 208 -0.28 19.14 0.24
CA LEU A 208 0.87 18.45 0.82
C LEU A 208 1.90 19.46 1.31
N ASN A 209 2.54 19.14 2.42
CA ASN A 209 3.79 19.81 2.79
C ASN A 209 4.95 19.35 1.89
N SER A 210 6.09 20.03 1.98
CA SER A 210 7.26 19.72 1.16
C SER A 210 7.74 18.28 1.31
N TYR A 211 7.74 17.75 2.53
CA TYR A 211 8.13 16.36 2.78
C TYR A 211 7.21 15.35 2.07
N GLY A 212 5.90 15.58 2.11
CA GLY A 212 4.90 14.74 1.43
C GLY A 212 5.09 14.73 -0.09
N ILE A 213 5.33 15.89 -0.70
CA ILE A 213 5.60 16.00 -2.15
C ILE A 213 6.88 15.25 -2.52
N LEU A 214 7.98 15.43 -1.76
CA LEU A 214 9.25 14.75 -2.02
C LEU A 214 9.18 13.24 -1.76
N THR A 215 8.35 12.80 -0.81
CA THR A 215 8.07 11.39 -0.56
C THR A 215 7.32 10.79 -1.76
N CYS A 216 6.33 11.49 -2.30
CA CYS A 216 5.62 11.08 -3.51
C CYS A 216 6.55 11.01 -4.73
N LEU A 217 7.46 11.99 -4.91
CA LEU A 217 8.46 11.98 -5.98
C LEU A 217 9.45 10.81 -5.83
N SER A 218 9.93 10.56 -4.60
CA SER A 218 10.81 9.42 -4.32
C SER A 218 10.14 8.10 -4.67
N LYS A 219 8.87 7.96 -4.27
CA LYS A 219 8.07 6.78 -4.52
C LYS A 219 7.81 6.57 -6.01
N SER A 220 7.45 7.63 -6.75
CA SER A 220 7.21 7.55 -8.20
C SER A 220 8.47 7.16 -8.97
N LEU A 221 9.64 7.69 -8.59
CA LEU A 221 10.94 7.26 -9.14
C LEU A 221 11.28 5.82 -8.75
N GLN A 222 10.99 5.41 -7.51
CA GLN A 222 11.26 4.05 -7.03
C GLN A 222 10.53 2.99 -7.86
N VAL A 223 9.25 3.24 -8.14
CA VAL A 223 8.37 2.35 -8.94
C VAL A 223 8.41 2.64 -10.44
N GLU A 224 9.20 3.61 -10.89
CA GLU A 224 9.37 3.97 -12.31
C GLU A 224 8.05 4.45 -12.97
N ASN A 225 7.22 5.20 -12.23
CA ASN A 225 6.00 5.82 -12.76
C ASN A 225 6.28 7.20 -13.37
N GLU A 226 6.47 7.24 -14.68
CA GLU A 226 6.81 8.45 -15.44
C GLU A 226 5.76 9.56 -15.31
N SER A 227 4.49 9.22 -15.43
CA SER A 227 3.39 10.20 -15.44
C SER A 227 3.30 10.97 -14.12
N VAL A 228 3.45 10.27 -13.00
CA VAL A 228 3.46 10.89 -11.67
C VAL A 228 4.72 11.72 -11.47
N CYS A 229 5.90 11.23 -11.88
CA CYS A 229 7.15 12.00 -11.80
C CYS A 229 7.03 13.34 -12.52
N ILE A 230 6.60 13.31 -13.79
CA ILE A 230 6.46 14.52 -14.61
C ILE A 230 5.41 15.46 -14.01
N TYR A 231 4.27 14.93 -13.56
CA TYR A 231 3.23 15.74 -12.91
C TYR A 231 3.78 16.47 -11.69
N ILE A 232 4.47 15.76 -10.79
CA ILE A 232 5.03 16.36 -9.57
C ILE A 232 6.09 17.41 -9.94
N LEU A 233 7.04 17.08 -10.81
CA LEU A 233 8.13 17.99 -11.20
C LEU A 233 7.64 19.26 -11.89
N LYS A 234 6.55 19.20 -12.68
CA LYS A 234 5.97 20.37 -13.35
C LYS A 234 5.19 21.30 -12.41
N ASN A 235 4.66 20.77 -11.32
CA ASN A 235 3.81 21.51 -10.38
C ASN A 235 4.50 21.77 -9.03
N LEU A 236 5.80 21.48 -8.94
CA LEU A 236 6.61 21.70 -7.75
C LEU A 236 6.98 23.19 -7.61
N ASP A 237 6.42 23.86 -6.61
CA ASP A 237 6.85 25.21 -6.21
C ASP A 237 7.05 25.30 -4.69
N PHE A 238 8.31 25.25 -4.24
CA PHE A 238 8.64 25.50 -2.84
C PHE A 238 8.82 27.00 -2.57
N HIS A 239 8.07 27.51 -1.60
CA HIS A 239 8.42 28.74 -0.91
C HIS A 239 9.53 28.43 0.11
N CYS A 240 10.74 28.99 -0.10
CA CYS A 240 11.91 28.93 0.81
C CYS A 240 11.48 29.08 2.28
N GLU A 241 11.92 28.26 3.25
CA GLU A 241 13.30 28.20 3.75
C GLU A 241 13.72 26.83 4.37
N ASP A 242 12.84 25.80 4.42
CA ASP A 242 13.04 24.58 5.25
C ASP A 242 13.24 23.24 4.48
N TYR A 243 13.67 23.26 3.22
CA TYR A 243 13.69 22.04 2.39
C TYR A 243 14.84 21.06 2.72
N TYR A 244 15.98 21.51 3.23
CA TYR A 244 17.14 20.63 3.44
C TYR A 244 16.94 19.56 4.54
N GLU A 245 16.10 19.83 5.55
CA GLU A 245 15.82 18.86 6.62
C GLU A 245 14.80 17.79 6.20
N ASN A 246 14.12 17.99 5.07
CA ASN A 246 12.98 17.18 4.64
C ASN A 246 13.24 16.34 3.38
N ILE A 247 14.50 16.22 2.95
CA ILE A 247 14.85 15.38 1.79
C ILE A 247 14.85 13.90 2.21
N PRO A 248 14.14 13.02 1.50
CA PRO A 248 14.15 11.58 1.79
C PRO A 248 15.54 10.95 1.68
N ASP A 249 15.86 10.00 2.56
CA ASP A 249 17.16 9.30 2.59
C ASP A 249 17.55 8.66 1.25
N GLU A 250 16.58 8.32 0.39
CA GLU A 250 16.81 7.67 -0.91
C GLU A 250 17.13 8.65 -2.06
N TYR A 251 17.26 9.95 -1.79
CA TYR A 251 17.43 10.98 -2.84
C TYR A 251 18.67 10.78 -3.72
N ASP A 252 19.74 10.17 -3.17
CA ASP A 252 20.96 9.79 -3.90
C ASP A 252 20.67 8.86 -5.11
N ASN A 253 19.53 8.17 -5.11
CA ASN A 253 19.11 7.28 -6.19
C ASN A 253 18.16 7.92 -7.21
N TRP A 254 17.69 9.16 -7.00
CA TRP A 254 16.69 9.78 -7.86
C TRP A 254 17.14 9.86 -9.33
N LEU A 255 18.34 10.38 -9.59
CA LEU A 255 18.83 10.55 -10.97
C LEU A 255 19.03 9.21 -11.68
N ILE A 256 19.56 8.19 -10.99
CA ILE A 256 19.74 6.88 -11.63
C ILE A 256 18.39 6.19 -11.88
N LYS A 257 17.39 6.43 -11.02
CA LYS A 257 16.04 5.90 -11.19
C LYS A 257 15.31 6.56 -12.35
N SER A 258 15.41 7.88 -12.52
CA SER A 258 14.83 8.57 -13.67
C SER A 258 15.47 8.12 -15.00
N ILE A 259 16.79 7.88 -15.02
CA ILE A 259 17.47 7.31 -16.19
C ILE A 259 17.00 5.88 -16.46
N LYS A 260 16.87 5.03 -15.43
CA LYS A 260 16.39 3.64 -15.61
C LYS A 260 14.98 3.58 -16.21
N MET A 261 14.13 4.53 -15.84
CA MET A 261 12.79 4.73 -16.42
C MET A 261 12.84 5.14 -17.91
N ASN A 262 13.99 5.58 -18.42
CA ASN A 262 14.25 5.93 -19.82
C ASN A 262 13.38 7.08 -20.36
N SER A 263 12.98 8.01 -19.48
CA SER A 263 12.24 9.23 -19.84
C SER A 263 13.16 10.44 -19.85
N SER A 264 13.47 10.98 -21.04
CA SER A 264 14.32 12.16 -21.19
C SER A 264 13.71 13.40 -20.54
N GLU A 265 12.40 13.59 -20.70
CA GLU A 265 11.65 14.68 -20.05
C GLU A 265 11.75 14.60 -18.52
N CYS A 266 11.55 13.40 -17.92
CA CYS A 266 11.70 13.25 -16.48
C CYS A 266 13.13 13.54 -16.00
N VAL A 267 14.16 13.09 -16.74
CA VAL A 267 15.56 13.36 -16.39
C VAL A 267 15.84 14.86 -16.44
N ARG A 268 15.38 15.56 -17.48
CA ARG A 268 15.55 17.01 -17.64
C ARG A 268 14.89 17.77 -16.48
N LEU A 269 13.60 17.53 -16.26
CA LEU A 269 12.84 18.21 -15.20
C LEU A 269 13.43 17.95 -13.81
N LEU A 270 13.91 16.72 -13.56
CA LEU A 270 14.54 16.38 -12.29
C LEU A 270 15.85 17.14 -12.09
N LEU A 271 16.71 17.23 -13.11
CA LEU A 271 17.98 17.97 -13.01
C LEU A 271 17.74 19.47 -12.87
N GLU A 272 16.82 20.06 -13.64
CA GLU A 272 16.41 21.46 -13.50
C GLU A 272 15.90 21.76 -12.09
N PHE A 273 15.07 20.87 -11.53
CA PHE A 273 14.62 20.95 -10.15
C PHE A 273 15.78 20.88 -9.15
N MET A 274 16.68 19.91 -9.30
CA MET A 274 17.84 19.74 -8.43
C MET A 274 18.79 20.94 -8.50
N GLU A 275 18.95 21.57 -9.66
CA GLU A 275 19.72 22.81 -9.82
C GLU A 275 19.04 23.99 -9.13
N LYS A 276 17.74 24.18 -9.37
CA LYS A 276 16.94 25.28 -8.79
C LYS A 276 17.06 25.29 -7.27
N TYR A 277 17.05 24.11 -6.65
CA TYR A 277 17.10 23.95 -5.19
C TYR A 277 18.49 23.54 -4.64
N LYS A 278 19.55 23.62 -5.46
CA LYS A 278 20.95 23.33 -5.08
C LYS A 278 21.17 21.92 -4.49
N LEU A 279 20.40 20.94 -4.94
CA LEU A 279 20.51 19.54 -4.52
C LEU A 279 21.67 18.80 -5.19
N LEU A 280 22.28 19.38 -6.24
CA LEU A 280 23.46 18.81 -6.89
C LEU A 280 24.74 18.96 -6.07
N ASP A 281 24.76 19.85 -5.08
CA ASP A 281 25.93 20.11 -4.24
C ASP A 281 26.31 18.85 -3.43
N GLY A 282 27.42 18.21 -3.82
CA GLY A 282 27.89 16.96 -3.24
C GLY A 282 26.99 15.75 -3.53
N TYR A 283 26.06 15.83 -4.48
CA TYR A 283 25.25 14.69 -4.94
C TYR A 283 26.12 13.62 -5.59
N PHE A 284 27.10 14.07 -6.34
CA PHE A 284 28.06 13.26 -7.08
C PHE A 284 29.31 12.90 -6.27
N THR A 285 29.24 12.94 -4.94
CA THR A 285 30.36 12.58 -4.08
C THR A 285 29.96 11.45 -3.15
N PRO A 286 30.80 10.41 -2.96
CA PRO A 286 30.46 9.32 -2.06
C PRO A 286 30.27 9.85 -0.64
N ARG A 287 29.22 9.40 0.04
CA ARG A 287 28.89 9.77 1.42
C ARG A 287 28.79 8.53 2.28
N THR A 288 29.13 8.67 3.57
CA THR A 288 29.01 7.56 4.53
C THR A 288 27.56 7.40 4.97
N ILE A 289 26.93 6.29 4.58
CA ILE A 289 25.58 5.91 5.00
C ILE A 289 25.67 5.09 6.28
N ASN A 290 25.11 5.61 7.36
CA ASN A 290 25.00 4.89 8.64
C ASN A 290 23.74 4.02 8.65
N LEU A 291 23.92 2.70 8.71
CA LEU A 291 22.84 1.73 8.79
C LEU A 291 22.41 1.54 10.24
N LYS A 292 21.14 1.83 10.54
CA LYS A 292 20.53 1.54 11.85
C LYS A 292 20.22 0.03 11.92
N GLN A 293 21.12 -0.76 12.49
CA GLN A 293 20.90 -2.20 12.74
C GLN A 293 21.01 -2.55 14.23
N SER A 294 20.35 -3.64 14.63
CA SER A 294 20.34 -4.15 16.01
C SER A 294 21.70 -4.64 16.52
N ASN A 295 22.66 -4.91 15.62
CA ASN A 295 23.97 -5.48 15.92
C ASN A 295 25.11 -4.44 16.05
N GLY A 296 24.78 -3.15 16.19
CA GLY A 296 25.73 -2.04 16.31
C GLY A 296 25.80 -1.16 15.06
N PRO A 297 26.49 0.01 15.13
CA PRO A 297 26.59 0.93 14.00
C PRO A 297 27.43 0.31 12.88
N GLN A 298 26.81 0.08 11.72
CA GLN A 298 27.50 -0.24 10.48
C GLN A 298 27.41 0.95 9.54
N SER A 299 28.49 1.26 8.84
CA SER A 299 28.47 2.26 7.77
C SER A 299 28.91 1.64 6.46
N ARG A 300 28.36 2.14 5.35
CA ARG A 300 28.84 1.86 4.00
C ARG A 300 28.98 3.17 3.23
N GLU A 301 29.90 3.23 2.29
CA GLU A 301 29.96 4.36 1.36
C GLU A 301 28.82 4.25 0.35
N SER A 302 28.22 5.39 -0.01
CA SER A 302 27.28 5.46 -1.12
C SER A 302 28.02 5.18 -2.43
N ILE A 303 27.42 4.35 -3.27
CA ILE A 303 27.96 4.02 -4.59
C ILE A 303 27.37 5.03 -5.56
N ILE A 304 28.22 5.85 -6.18
CA ILE A 304 27.77 6.75 -7.25
C ILE A 304 27.60 5.91 -8.52
N PRO A 305 26.39 5.87 -9.12
CA PRO A 305 26.16 5.18 -10.37
C PRO A 305 26.88 5.84 -11.55
N ASP A 306 27.29 5.04 -12.54
CA ASP A 306 27.70 5.58 -13.84
C ASP A 306 26.45 5.90 -14.69
N TYR A 307 25.97 7.13 -14.57
CA TYR A 307 24.76 7.61 -15.24
C TYR A 307 24.86 7.49 -16.78
N TYR A 308 26.03 7.78 -17.36
CA TYR A 308 26.28 7.71 -18.80
C TYR A 308 26.24 6.29 -19.32
N LEU A 309 26.79 5.34 -18.57
CA LEU A 309 26.72 3.92 -18.90
C LEU A 309 25.27 3.44 -18.99
N HIS A 310 24.42 3.83 -18.02
CA HIS A 310 23.02 3.45 -18.00
C HIS A 310 22.24 4.03 -19.18
N ALA A 311 22.37 5.35 -19.43
CA ALA A 311 21.74 6.00 -20.58
C ALA A 311 22.18 5.41 -21.92
N THR A 312 23.47 5.07 -22.04
CA THR A 312 24.04 4.49 -23.27
C THR A 312 23.59 3.04 -23.48
N LYS A 313 23.44 2.24 -22.42
CA LYS A 313 22.90 0.86 -22.51
C LYS A 313 21.48 0.85 -23.07
N GLN A 314 20.69 1.85 -22.75
CA GLN A 314 19.34 2.09 -23.29
C GLN A 314 19.33 2.70 -24.70
N ASN A 315 20.51 3.09 -25.22
CA ASN A 315 20.68 3.76 -26.52
C ASN A 315 19.91 5.09 -26.62
N ASN A 316 19.78 5.81 -25.50
CA ASN A 316 19.04 7.07 -25.44
C ASN A 316 19.99 8.28 -25.55
N THR A 317 20.12 8.82 -26.77
CA THR A 317 20.99 9.97 -27.06
C THR A 317 20.55 11.24 -26.33
N GLU A 318 19.23 11.43 -26.15
CA GLU A 318 18.70 12.64 -25.52
C GLU A 318 19.05 12.70 -24.03
N ILE A 319 18.94 11.58 -23.32
CA ILE A 319 19.39 11.51 -21.92
C ILE A 319 20.89 11.82 -21.82
N VAL A 320 21.73 11.26 -22.70
CA VAL A 320 23.17 11.55 -22.70
C VAL A 320 23.42 13.05 -22.88
N GLN A 321 22.71 13.69 -23.82
CA GLN A 321 22.82 15.13 -24.04
C GLN A 321 22.38 15.93 -22.81
N ILE A 322 21.27 15.58 -22.17
CA ILE A 322 20.78 16.23 -20.95
C ILE A 322 21.83 16.14 -19.82
N LEU A 323 22.43 14.96 -19.61
CA LEU A 323 23.47 14.79 -18.59
C LEU A 323 24.68 15.70 -18.83
N ILE A 324 25.08 15.88 -20.09
CA ILE A 324 26.16 16.80 -20.50
C ILE A 324 25.76 18.26 -20.25
N GLU A 325 24.55 18.65 -20.64
CA GLU A 325 24.01 20.02 -20.47
C GLU A 325 24.04 20.45 -18.99
N HIS A 326 23.65 19.55 -18.09
CA HIS A 326 23.65 19.76 -16.63
C HIS A 326 24.99 19.44 -15.94
N LYS A 327 26.05 19.23 -16.72
CA LYS A 327 27.43 18.99 -16.23
C LYS A 327 27.53 17.81 -15.25
N VAL A 328 26.75 16.75 -15.47
CA VAL A 328 26.83 15.53 -14.66
C VAL A 328 28.22 14.90 -14.88
N PRO A 329 29.00 14.62 -13.83
CA PRO A 329 30.35 14.08 -13.97
C PRO A 329 30.35 12.65 -14.52
N ILE A 330 31.31 12.34 -15.39
CA ILE A 330 31.59 10.98 -15.84
C ILE A 330 32.34 10.25 -14.73
N HIS A 331 31.73 9.19 -14.18
CA HIS A 331 32.37 8.30 -13.21
C HIS A 331 32.80 7.01 -13.87
N GLN A 332 34.07 6.90 -14.26
CA GLN A 332 34.66 5.63 -14.70
C GLN A 332 35.19 4.87 -13.49
N ILE A 333 34.39 3.95 -12.95
CA ILE A 333 34.71 3.24 -11.70
C ILE A 333 35.49 1.94 -11.97
N SER A 334 35.51 1.44 -13.21
CA SER A 334 36.03 0.11 -13.51
C SER A 334 36.99 0.08 -14.69
N ASN A 335 38.06 -0.70 -14.54
CA ASN A 335 38.96 -1.09 -15.63
C ASN A 335 38.33 -2.14 -16.57
N ASP A 336 37.13 -2.64 -16.25
CA ASP A 336 36.35 -3.52 -17.10
C ASP A 336 35.72 -2.73 -18.25
N PHE A 337 36.07 -3.08 -19.49
CA PHE A 337 35.53 -2.44 -20.68
C PHE A 337 34.00 -2.56 -20.80
N ILE A 338 33.38 -3.57 -20.18
CA ILE A 338 31.92 -3.74 -20.15
C ILE A 338 31.24 -2.65 -19.31
N GLN A 339 31.97 -1.96 -18.43
CA GLN A 339 31.46 -0.84 -17.64
C GLN A 339 31.80 0.52 -18.26
N ASN A 340 32.16 0.56 -19.54
CA ASN A 340 32.48 1.80 -20.25
C ASN A 340 31.30 2.25 -21.13
N ALA A 341 30.81 3.47 -20.91
CA ALA A 341 29.74 4.06 -21.72
C ALA A 341 30.09 4.09 -23.23
N LEU A 342 31.33 4.46 -23.59
CA LEU A 342 31.80 4.53 -24.97
C LEU A 342 31.79 3.15 -25.66
N PHE A 343 32.13 2.10 -24.91
CA PHE A 343 32.04 0.72 -25.40
C PHE A 343 30.60 0.36 -25.78
N TRP A 344 29.63 0.66 -24.90
CA TRP A 344 28.22 0.39 -25.21
C TRP A 344 27.69 1.26 -26.35
N ALA A 345 28.15 2.50 -26.49
CA ALA A 345 27.80 3.35 -27.63
C ALA A 345 28.25 2.71 -28.96
N ALA A 346 29.47 2.17 -28.98
CA ALA A 346 30.02 1.44 -30.13
C ALA A 346 29.27 0.13 -30.41
N VAL A 347 28.94 -0.66 -29.37
CA VAL A 347 28.13 -1.89 -29.50
C VAL A 347 26.75 -1.60 -30.11
N ARG A 348 26.14 -0.46 -29.74
CA ARG A 348 24.86 0.01 -30.30
C ARG A 348 24.99 0.68 -31.67
N GLN A 349 26.22 0.90 -32.16
CA GLN A 349 26.52 1.64 -33.38
C GLN A 349 25.93 3.06 -33.38
N ASN A 350 25.80 3.69 -32.22
CA ASN A 350 25.23 5.02 -32.08
C ASN A 350 26.33 6.08 -32.12
N LYS A 351 26.63 6.55 -33.33
CA LYS A 351 27.66 7.56 -33.57
C LYS A 351 27.41 8.86 -32.79
N SER A 352 26.16 9.28 -32.66
CA SER A 352 25.82 10.52 -31.95
C SER A 352 26.24 10.45 -30.48
N ILE A 353 25.99 9.32 -29.80
CA ILE A 353 26.44 9.14 -28.40
C ILE A 353 27.97 9.11 -28.32
N ILE A 354 28.65 8.45 -29.27
CA ILE A 354 30.13 8.42 -29.32
C ILE A 354 30.68 9.84 -29.43
N ASP A 355 30.16 10.63 -30.38
CA ASP A 355 30.63 11.99 -30.63
C ASP A 355 30.36 12.89 -29.41
N LEU A 356 29.19 12.76 -28.78
CA LEU A 356 28.85 13.47 -27.53
C LEU A 356 29.83 13.14 -26.40
N LEU A 357 30.04 11.85 -26.11
CA LEU A 357 30.91 11.39 -25.02
C LEU A 357 32.40 11.71 -25.24
N LEU A 358 32.86 11.80 -26.48
CA LEU A 358 34.24 12.20 -26.79
C LEU A 358 34.45 13.72 -26.72
N SER A 359 33.38 14.50 -26.85
CA SER A 359 33.42 15.96 -26.84
C SER A 359 33.24 16.59 -25.45
N TYR A 360 32.70 15.81 -24.50
CA TYR A 360 32.47 16.18 -23.11
C TYR A 360 33.65 15.73 -22.25
#